data_AF-A0A9E5DC49-F1
#
_entry.id   AF-A0A9E5DC49-F1
#
_cell.length_a   1.000
_cell.length_b   1.000
_cell.length_c   1.000
_cell.angle_alpha   90.00
_cell.angle_beta   90.00
_cell.angle_gamma   90.00
#
_symmetry.space_group_name_H-M   'P 1'
#
loop_
_entity.id
_entity.type
_entity.pdbx_description
1 polymer ?
#
loop_
_entity_poly.entity_id
_entity_poly.type
_entity_poly.pdbx_seq_one_letter_code
_entity_poly.pdbx_strand_id
1 'polypeptide(L)'
;MNKENPVYPFSAIVGQEAMKEALLMNVINPSIGGVLIRGEKGTAKSTAARALADLLPEREAVNGCVYGCASSDHEHLCMDCRQRVERGEDIVFESRPMRVVELPLSATEDRVAGTLDIEHALTSGKKRFEPGVLARANGNILYVDEINLLDDHLVDLLLDAAAMGINFVEREGVSFSHPSRFVMIGTMNPEKANLHIEVGIDSDIAFWDCRIEDDTNRFDSIGDLVHFLRNLPGTEQQDENRDHAHHRIRE
;
A
#
# COMPACT_ATOMS: atom_id res chain seq x y z
N MET A 1 8.99 0.69 17.89
CA MET A 1 7.62 1.24 17.77
C MET A 1 7.69 2.70 17.40
N ASN A 2 7.55 3.01 16.10
CA ASN A 2 7.50 4.39 15.63
C ASN A 2 6.23 5.07 16.17
N LYS A 3 6.43 6.20 16.84
CA LYS A 3 5.48 6.82 17.76
C LYS A 3 4.78 8.04 17.13
N GLU A 4 4.50 8.03 15.83
CA GLU A 4 4.07 9.25 15.13
C GLU A 4 2.73 9.19 14.37
N ASN A 5 2.02 8.07 14.36
CA ASN A 5 0.59 8.09 14.06
C ASN A 5 -0.06 6.77 14.53
N PRO A 6 -0.93 6.78 15.54
CA PRO A 6 -1.59 5.56 15.98
C PRO A 6 -2.50 5.04 14.86
N VAL A 7 -2.21 3.83 14.38
CA VAL A 7 -3.05 3.13 13.42
C VAL A 7 -4.22 2.51 14.18
N TYR A 8 -5.44 2.64 13.64
CA TYR A 8 -6.61 2.04 14.25
C TYR A 8 -6.52 0.50 14.15
N PRO A 9 -6.72 -0.27 15.24
CA PRO A 9 -6.49 -1.72 15.22
C PRO A 9 -7.43 -2.46 14.27
N PHE A 10 -6.90 -3.44 13.54
CA PHE A 10 -7.70 -4.21 12.56
C PHE A 10 -8.87 -4.95 13.21
N SER A 11 -8.66 -5.51 14.40
CA SER A 11 -9.68 -6.21 15.18
C SER A 11 -10.77 -5.29 15.74
N ALA A 12 -10.50 -3.98 15.87
CA ALA A 12 -11.44 -3.00 16.39
C ALA A 12 -12.36 -2.41 15.30
N ILE A 13 -12.19 -2.81 14.05
CA ILE A 13 -13.11 -2.41 12.97
C ILE A 13 -14.45 -3.08 13.23
N VAL A 14 -15.50 -2.27 13.42
CA VAL A 14 -16.84 -2.76 13.72
C VAL A 14 -17.47 -3.33 12.44
N GLY A 15 -18.04 -4.55 12.54
CA GLY A 15 -18.71 -5.22 11.43
C GLY A 15 -17.76 -5.53 10.27
N GLN A 16 -18.30 -5.50 9.05
CA GLN A 16 -17.54 -5.69 7.79
C GLN A 16 -16.75 -7.00 7.73
N GLU A 17 -17.33 -8.09 8.26
CA GLU A 17 -16.66 -9.40 8.38
C GLU A 17 -16.18 -9.94 7.02
N ALA A 18 -16.98 -9.79 5.97
CA ALA A 18 -16.59 -10.17 4.61
C ALA A 18 -15.35 -9.41 4.11
N MET A 19 -15.22 -8.12 4.45
CA MET A 19 -14.07 -7.31 4.07
C MET A 19 -12.83 -7.75 4.83
N LYS A 20 -12.96 -7.99 6.14
CA LYS A 20 -11.85 -8.48 6.97
C LYS A 20 -11.36 -9.84 6.48
N GLU A 21 -12.28 -10.75 6.20
CA GLU A 21 -11.97 -12.08 5.69
C GLU A 21 -11.25 -12.01 4.34
N ALA A 22 -11.78 -11.25 3.38
CA ALA A 22 -11.15 -11.08 2.06
C ALA A 22 -9.72 -10.52 2.17
N LEU A 23 -9.52 -9.51 3.03
CA LEU A 23 -8.20 -8.92 3.29
C LEU A 23 -7.22 -9.92 3.91
N LEU A 24 -7.64 -10.68 4.91
CA LEU A 24 -6.80 -11.71 5.54
C LEU A 24 -6.45 -12.83 4.57
N MET A 25 -7.43 -13.30 3.80
CA MET A 25 -7.24 -14.35 2.80
C MET A 25 -6.25 -13.93 1.72
N ASN A 26 -6.32 -12.67 1.26
CA ASN A 26 -5.41 -12.15 0.24
C ASN A 26 -3.95 -12.09 0.74
N VAL A 27 -3.73 -11.82 2.02
CA VAL A 27 -2.38 -11.85 2.60
C VAL A 27 -1.87 -13.28 2.80
N ILE A 28 -2.74 -14.21 3.20
CA ILE A 28 -2.38 -15.62 3.37
C ILE A 28 -2.05 -16.26 2.02
N ASN A 29 -2.85 -15.96 0.99
CA ASN A 29 -2.64 -16.46 -0.35
C ASN A 29 -2.71 -15.33 -1.40
N PRO A 30 -1.56 -14.69 -1.71
CA PRO A 30 -1.49 -13.66 -2.73
C PRO A 30 -1.83 -14.18 -4.13
N SER A 31 -1.86 -15.50 -4.38
CA SER A 31 -2.28 -16.06 -5.66
C SER A 31 -3.77 -15.84 -5.96
N ILE A 32 -4.56 -15.44 -4.96
CA ILE A 32 -5.94 -15.01 -5.17
C ILE A 32 -5.96 -13.77 -6.07
N GLY A 33 -4.91 -12.93 -6.04
CA GLY A 33 -4.83 -11.71 -6.84
C GLY A 33 -5.04 -10.47 -5.99
N GLY A 34 -6.07 -9.70 -6.29
CA GLY A 34 -6.44 -8.49 -5.55
C GLY A 34 -7.76 -8.59 -4.78
N VAL A 35 -8.04 -7.62 -3.92
CA VAL A 35 -9.35 -7.45 -3.28
C VAL A 35 -9.98 -6.17 -3.81
N LEU A 36 -11.23 -6.24 -4.26
CA LEU A 36 -12.03 -5.07 -4.63
C LEU A 36 -13.10 -4.83 -3.57
N ILE A 37 -13.00 -3.71 -2.86
CA ILE A 37 -13.92 -3.35 -1.79
C ILE A 37 -14.90 -2.29 -2.30
N ARG A 38 -16.16 -2.68 -2.46
CA ARG A 38 -17.25 -1.78 -2.84
C ARG A 38 -17.96 -1.25 -1.60
N GLY A 39 -18.10 0.06 -1.51
CA GLY A 39 -18.92 0.67 -0.46
C GLY A 39 -18.89 2.19 -0.52
N GLU A 40 -19.78 2.83 0.23
CA GLU A 40 -19.88 4.28 0.29
C GLU A 40 -18.69 4.95 1.00
N LYS A 41 -18.60 6.28 0.93
CA LYS A 41 -17.59 7.02 1.72
C LYS A 41 -17.87 6.88 3.22
N GLY A 42 -16.81 6.73 4.01
CA GLY A 42 -16.93 6.59 5.47
C GLY A 42 -17.10 5.16 5.97
N THR A 43 -17.01 4.16 5.09
CA THR A 43 -17.05 2.72 5.42
C THR A 43 -15.69 2.15 5.86
N ALA A 44 -14.77 2.96 6.36
CA ALA A 44 -13.48 2.53 6.90
C ALA A 44 -12.54 1.72 5.97
N LYS A 45 -12.77 1.68 4.65
CA LYS A 45 -11.94 0.94 3.66
C LYS A 45 -10.42 1.20 3.77
N SER A 46 -10.03 2.48 3.71
CA SER A 46 -8.61 2.86 3.82
C SER A 46 -8.06 2.66 5.24
N THR A 47 -8.93 2.71 6.26
CA THR A 47 -8.56 2.37 7.64
C THR A 47 -8.22 0.87 7.74
N ALA A 48 -9.04 0.00 7.15
CA ALA A 48 -8.81 -1.45 7.15
C ALA A 48 -7.50 -1.84 6.45
N ALA A 49 -7.20 -1.25 5.30
CA ALA A 49 -5.94 -1.49 4.60
C ALA A 49 -4.71 -1.10 5.44
N ARG A 50 -4.75 0.05 6.12
CA ARG A 50 -3.65 0.50 6.99
C ARG A 50 -3.54 -0.33 8.26
N ALA A 51 -4.67 -0.68 8.85
CA ALA A 51 -4.73 -1.57 10.02
C ALA A 51 -4.19 -2.96 9.72
N LEU A 52 -4.45 -3.48 8.50
CA LEU A 52 -3.90 -4.74 8.03
C LEU A 52 -2.37 -4.66 7.91
N ALA A 53 -1.81 -3.61 7.32
CA ALA A 53 -0.36 -3.44 7.20
C ALA A 53 0.34 -3.41 8.57
N ASP A 54 -0.28 -2.78 9.58
CA ASP A 54 0.24 -2.69 10.95
C ASP A 54 0.12 -4.02 11.72
N LEU A 55 -0.87 -4.84 11.39
CA LEU A 55 -1.06 -6.18 11.97
C LEU A 55 0.00 -7.19 11.49
N LEU A 56 0.51 -7.01 10.27
CA LEU A 56 1.40 -7.98 9.64
C LEU A 56 2.82 -7.92 10.22
N PRO A 57 3.51 -9.08 10.29
CA PRO A 57 4.88 -9.12 10.76
C PRO A 57 5.79 -8.26 9.88
N GLU A 58 6.87 -7.75 10.47
CA GLU A 58 7.92 -7.12 9.69
C GLU A 58 8.51 -8.13 8.68
N ARG A 59 8.88 -7.61 7.51
CA ARG A 59 9.45 -8.37 6.42
C ARG A 59 10.94 -8.10 6.30
N GLU A 60 11.67 -9.06 5.77
CA GLU A 60 13.06 -8.84 5.40
C GLU A 60 13.14 -7.99 4.13
N ALA A 61 14.13 -7.11 4.09
CA ALA A 61 14.49 -6.32 2.92
C ALA A 61 16.01 -6.13 2.86
N VAL A 62 16.59 -6.16 1.66
CA VAL A 62 18.01 -5.82 1.46
C VAL A 62 18.26 -4.38 1.94
N ASN A 63 19.23 -4.23 2.83
CA ASN A 63 19.63 -2.93 3.36
C ASN A 63 20.09 -2.00 2.21
N GLY A 64 19.54 -0.77 2.20
CA GLY A 64 19.80 0.22 1.16
C GLY A 64 19.15 -0.06 -0.20
N CYS A 65 18.37 -1.15 -0.36
CA CYS A 65 17.63 -1.39 -1.58
C CYS A 65 16.35 -0.53 -1.64
N VAL A 66 16.20 0.21 -2.74
CA VAL A 66 15.05 1.08 -3.00
C VAL A 66 13.76 0.27 -3.19
N TYR A 67 13.86 -0.88 -3.85
CA TYR A 67 12.73 -1.79 -4.11
C TYR A 67 12.40 -2.68 -2.91
N GLY A 68 13.28 -2.73 -1.90
CA GLY A 68 13.10 -3.59 -0.72
C GLY A 68 12.99 -5.08 -1.04
N CYS A 69 13.89 -5.60 -1.89
CA CYS A 69 13.99 -7.03 -2.22
C CYS A 69 14.12 -7.89 -0.97
N ALA A 70 13.39 -9.00 -0.89
CA ALA A 70 13.26 -9.81 0.33
C ALA A 70 13.95 -11.19 0.26
N SER A 71 14.36 -11.68 -0.90
CA SER A 71 15.06 -12.97 -1.04
C SER A 71 16.36 -12.83 -1.83
N SER A 72 17.27 -13.78 -1.64
CA SER A 72 18.46 -13.95 -2.47
C SER A 72 18.19 -14.68 -3.79
N ASP A 73 16.93 -15.03 -4.08
CA ASP A 73 16.57 -15.68 -5.33
C ASP A 73 16.78 -14.70 -6.49
N HIS A 74 17.66 -15.07 -7.41
CA HIS A 74 18.11 -14.17 -8.48
C HIS A 74 16.96 -13.64 -9.35
N GLU A 75 15.89 -14.42 -9.51
CA GLU A 75 14.70 -14.07 -10.29
C GLU A 75 13.92 -12.89 -9.69
N HIS A 76 14.04 -12.64 -8.39
CA HIS A 76 13.23 -11.66 -7.66
C HIS A 76 14.04 -10.47 -7.13
N LEU A 77 15.33 -10.42 -7.47
CA LEU A 77 16.21 -9.31 -7.18
C LEU A 77 16.09 -8.22 -8.23
N CYS A 78 16.14 -6.97 -7.79
CA CYS A 78 16.40 -5.86 -8.70
C CYS A 78 17.82 -5.98 -9.28
N MET A 79 18.08 -5.24 -10.36
CA MET A 79 19.38 -5.24 -11.05
C MET A 79 20.56 -4.97 -10.08
N ASP A 80 20.41 -3.99 -9.18
CA ASP A 80 21.48 -3.65 -8.23
C ASP A 80 21.78 -4.77 -7.24
N CYS A 81 20.75 -5.39 -6.67
CA CYS A 81 20.93 -6.48 -5.72
C CYS A 81 21.49 -7.72 -6.42
N ARG A 82 21.04 -8.02 -7.65
CA ARG A 82 21.56 -9.13 -8.45
C ARG A 82 23.06 -8.96 -8.72
N GLN A 83 23.49 -7.76 -9.12
CA GLN A 83 24.90 -7.47 -9.36
C GLN A 83 25.78 -7.62 -8.10
N ARG A 84 25.26 -7.26 -6.92
CA ARG A 84 25.98 -7.47 -5.65
C ARG A 84 26.23 -8.96 -5.40
N VAL A 85 25.20 -9.80 -5.60
CA VAL A 85 25.34 -11.26 -5.45
C VAL A 85 26.32 -11.84 -6.47
N GLU A 86 26.24 -11.42 -7.73
CA GLU A 86 27.16 -11.89 -8.80
C GLU A 86 28.62 -11.53 -8.52
N ARG A 87 28.87 -10.43 -7.80
CA ARG A 87 30.21 -10.03 -7.33
C ARG A 87 30.68 -10.79 -6.09
N GLY A 88 29.83 -11.63 -5.50
CA GLY A 88 30.11 -12.32 -4.24
C GLY A 88 30.06 -11.41 -3.02
N GLU A 89 29.32 -10.30 -3.08
CA GLU A 89 29.08 -9.44 -1.91
C GLU A 89 28.02 -10.05 -1.00
N ASP A 90 28.23 -9.99 0.31
CA ASP A 90 27.25 -10.43 1.30
C ASP A 90 26.04 -9.47 1.34
N ILE A 91 24.84 -10.00 1.08
CA ILE A 91 23.60 -9.22 1.23
C ILE A 91 23.23 -9.16 2.72
N VAL A 92 23.22 -7.94 3.26
CA VAL A 92 22.68 -7.66 4.58
C VAL A 92 21.18 -7.38 4.46
N PHE A 93 20.38 -8.16 5.18
CA PHE A 93 18.95 -7.93 5.31
C PHE A 93 18.65 -7.11 6.57
N GLU A 94 17.59 -6.31 6.50
CA GLU A 94 17.02 -5.62 7.64
C GLU A 94 15.51 -5.87 7.72
N SER A 95 15.00 -5.84 8.94
CA SER A 95 13.58 -5.91 9.22
C SER A 95 12.91 -4.58 8.87
N ARG A 96 11.87 -4.61 8.05
CA ARG A 96 11.06 -3.43 7.69
C ARG A 96 9.58 -3.73 7.92
N PRO A 97 8.81 -2.79 8.49
CA PRO A 97 7.36 -2.95 8.58
C PRO A 97 6.75 -2.92 7.17
N MET A 98 5.65 -3.67 6.99
CA MET A 98 4.83 -3.52 5.80
C MET A 98 4.19 -2.13 5.79
N ARG A 99 4.02 -1.56 4.60
CA ARG A 99 3.42 -0.23 4.42
C ARG A 99 2.28 -0.29 3.41
N VAL A 100 1.39 0.69 3.51
CA VAL A 100 0.40 0.95 2.45
C VAL A 100 1.00 1.99 1.51
N VAL A 101 1.10 1.63 0.23
CA VAL A 101 1.49 2.52 -0.85
C VAL A 101 0.22 2.91 -1.60
N GLU A 102 -0.13 4.19 -1.52
CA GLU A 102 -1.33 4.71 -2.19
C GLU A 102 -1.01 5.11 -3.63
N LEU A 103 -1.88 4.70 -4.55
CA LEU A 103 -1.87 5.17 -5.93
C LEU A 103 -2.71 6.46 -6.05
N PRO A 104 -2.12 7.59 -6.47
CA PRO A 104 -2.89 8.79 -6.75
C PRO A 104 -3.82 8.59 -7.95
N LEU A 105 -5.05 9.09 -7.87
CA LEU A 105 -6.02 9.06 -8.98
C LEU A 105 -5.53 9.74 -10.27
N SER A 106 -4.69 10.77 -10.14
CA SER A 106 -4.11 11.52 -11.26
C SER A 106 -2.67 11.10 -11.58
N ALA A 107 -2.29 9.88 -11.22
CA ALA A 107 -0.96 9.37 -11.53
C ALA A 107 -0.82 9.15 -13.04
N THR A 108 0.27 9.66 -13.61
CA THR A 108 0.69 9.29 -14.97
C THR A 108 1.36 7.92 -14.95
N GLU A 109 1.38 7.24 -16.10
CA GLU A 109 2.10 5.96 -16.26
C GLU A 109 3.54 6.04 -15.73
N ASP A 110 4.28 7.11 -16.05
CA ASP A 110 5.65 7.33 -15.56
C ASP A 110 5.74 7.41 -14.03
N ARG A 111 4.72 7.92 -13.35
CA ARG A 111 4.70 7.93 -11.87
C ARG A 111 4.36 6.56 -11.30
N VAL A 112 3.60 5.75 -12.03
CA VAL A 112 3.20 4.40 -11.60
C VAL A 112 4.31 3.40 -11.87
N ALA A 113 4.73 3.26 -13.13
CA ALA A 113 5.76 2.36 -13.60
C ALA A 113 7.17 2.85 -13.22
N GLY A 114 7.41 4.16 -13.25
CA GLY A 114 8.74 4.75 -13.19
C GLY A 114 9.20 5.25 -14.55
N THR A 115 10.30 6.00 -14.58
CA THR A 115 10.85 6.61 -15.81
C THR A 115 12.34 6.35 -15.94
N LEU A 116 12.84 6.36 -17.18
CA LEU A 116 14.27 6.28 -17.48
C LEU A 116 14.80 7.69 -17.80
N ASP A 117 15.75 8.16 -17.01
CA ASP A 117 16.49 9.39 -17.28
C ASP A 117 17.61 9.09 -18.30
N ILE A 118 17.29 9.34 -19.57
CA ILE A 118 18.18 9.11 -20.71
C ILE A 118 19.20 10.23 -20.85
N GLU A 119 18.86 11.48 -20.51
CA GLU A 119 19.80 12.61 -20.58
C GLU A 119 21.02 12.36 -19.68
N HIS A 120 20.78 11.82 -18.49
CA HIS A 120 21.85 11.41 -17.58
C HIS A 120 22.59 10.18 -18.11
N ALA A 121 21.91 9.25 -18.77
CA ALA A 121 22.54 8.09 -19.39
C ALA A 121 23.49 8.48 -20.54
N LEU A 122 23.12 9.46 -21.36
CA LEU A 122 23.95 9.98 -22.46
C LEU A 122 25.16 10.77 -21.96
N THR A 123 25.00 11.53 -20.87
CA THR A 123 26.06 12.40 -20.33
C THR A 123 27.04 11.65 -19.42
N SER A 124 26.54 10.76 -18.55
CA SER A 124 27.34 10.04 -17.55
C SER A 124 27.68 8.60 -17.93
N GLY A 125 27.07 8.07 -19.00
CA GLY A 125 27.16 6.66 -19.38
C GLY A 125 26.40 5.71 -18.46
N LYS A 126 25.71 6.22 -17.43
CA LYS A 126 24.97 5.41 -16.45
C LYS A 126 23.48 5.58 -16.62
N LYS A 127 22.77 4.49 -16.94
CA LYS A 127 21.31 4.45 -16.98
C LYS A 127 20.78 4.74 -15.57
N ARG A 128 19.99 5.81 -15.43
CA ARG A 128 19.34 6.15 -14.16
C ARG A 128 17.84 5.91 -14.30
N PHE A 129 17.32 4.96 -13.55
CA PHE A 129 15.90 4.71 -13.44
C PHE A 129 15.33 5.46 -12.23
N GLU A 130 14.22 6.16 -12.43
CA GLU A 130 13.46 6.78 -11.36
C GLU A 130 12.29 5.86 -10.95
N PRO A 131 12.29 5.36 -9.70
CA PRO A 131 11.31 4.38 -9.25
C PRO A 131 9.90 4.96 -9.12
N GLY A 132 8.93 4.28 -9.74
CA GLY A 132 7.51 4.61 -9.64
C GLY A 132 6.82 4.10 -8.37
N VAL A 133 5.49 4.14 -8.37
CA VAL A 133 4.62 3.56 -7.34
C VAL A 133 4.85 2.06 -7.19
N LEU A 134 4.94 1.33 -8.31
CA LEU A 134 5.13 -0.12 -8.33
C LEU A 134 6.44 -0.55 -7.66
N ALA A 135 7.52 0.21 -7.86
CA ALA A 135 8.79 -0.02 -7.20
C ALA A 135 8.69 0.07 -5.66
N ARG A 136 7.89 1.03 -5.16
CA ARG A 136 7.65 1.19 -3.72
C ARG A 136 6.65 0.16 -3.19
N ALA A 137 5.73 -0.31 -4.03
CA ALA A 137 4.73 -1.31 -3.67
C ALA A 137 5.36 -2.70 -3.44
N ASN A 138 6.55 -2.98 -3.97
CA ASN A 138 7.22 -4.26 -3.78
C ASN A 138 7.40 -4.64 -2.29
N GLY A 139 6.87 -5.81 -1.93
CA GLY A 139 6.76 -6.34 -0.57
C GLY A 139 5.74 -5.63 0.32
N ASN A 140 4.85 -4.81 -0.24
CA ASN A 140 3.93 -3.94 0.50
C ASN A 140 2.49 -4.11 -0.02
N ILE A 141 1.56 -3.35 0.57
CA ILE A 141 0.18 -3.26 0.09
C ILE A 141 0.08 -2.09 -0.90
N LEU A 142 -0.43 -2.34 -2.11
CA LEU A 142 -0.82 -1.30 -3.05
C LEU A 142 -2.31 -1.00 -2.86
N TYR A 143 -2.61 0.22 -2.41
CA TYR A 143 -3.98 0.69 -2.23
C TYR A 143 -4.38 1.63 -3.38
N VAL A 144 -5.48 1.31 -4.04
CA VAL A 144 -6.05 2.07 -5.14
C VAL A 144 -7.43 2.56 -4.74
N ASP A 145 -7.56 3.86 -4.50
CA ASP A 145 -8.87 4.44 -4.18
C ASP A 145 -9.66 4.67 -5.48
N GLU A 146 -10.97 4.37 -5.46
CA GLU A 146 -11.86 4.59 -6.60
C GLU A 146 -11.24 4.08 -7.91
N ILE A 147 -10.88 2.79 -7.95
CA ILE A 147 -10.21 2.13 -9.10
C ILE A 147 -10.94 2.35 -10.42
N ASN A 148 -12.25 2.58 -10.33
CA ASN A 148 -13.13 2.90 -11.44
C ASN A 148 -12.86 4.27 -12.09
N LEU A 149 -11.98 5.09 -11.52
CA LEU A 149 -11.61 6.40 -12.07
C LEU A 149 -10.22 6.38 -12.71
N LEU A 150 -9.51 5.25 -12.64
CA LEU A 150 -8.24 5.09 -13.34
C LEU A 150 -8.47 4.87 -14.83
N ASP A 151 -7.51 5.32 -15.63
CA ASP A 151 -7.46 5.01 -17.05
C ASP A 151 -7.21 3.50 -17.26
N ASP A 152 -7.83 2.92 -18.28
CA ASP A 152 -7.76 1.46 -18.57
C ASP A 152 -6.31 0.95 -18.65
N HIS A 153 -5.43 1.68 -19.34
CA HIS A 153 -4.02 1.30 -19.46
C HIS A 153 -3.25 1.24 -18.12
N LEU A 154 -3.65 2.04 -17.13
CA LEU A 154 -3.07 1.96 -15.79
C LEU A 154 -3.59 0.71 -15.07
N VAL A 155 -4.88 0.39 -15.23
CA VAL A 155 -5.43 -0.85 -14.67
C VAL A 155 -4.68 -2.05 -15.23
N ASP A 156 -4.51 -2.14 -16.55
CA ASP A 156 -3.76 -3.22 -17.21
C ASP A 156 -2.33 -3.34 -16.65
N LEU A 157 -1.61 -2.22 -16.55
CA LEU A 157 -0.26 -2.18 -15.98
C LEU A 157 -0.22 -2.73 -14.53
N LEU A 158 -1.20 -2.38 -13.71
CA LEU A 158 -1.28 -2.85 -12.32
C LEU A 158 -1.57 -4.34 -12.25
N LEU A 159 -2.48 -4.83 -13.10
CA LEU A 159 -2.84 -6.25 -13.18
C LEU A 159 -1.65 -7.09 -13.65
N ASP A 160 -0.98 -6.67 -14.72
CA ASP A 160 0.23 -7.33 -15.22
C ASP A 160 1.31 -7.42 -14.13
N ALA A 161 1.57 -6.30 -13.45
CA ALA A 161 2.56 -6.26 -12.37
C ALA A 161 2.16 -7.15 -11.17
N ALA A 162 0.87 -7.22 -10.83
CA ALA A 162 0.35 -8.08 -9.76
C ALA A 162 0.45 -9.57 -10.11
N ALA A 163 0.14 -9.95 -11.36
CA ALA A 163 0.24 -11.34 -11.82
C ALA A 163 1.70 -11.80 -11.95
N MET A 164 2.55 -10.99 -12.61
CA MET A 164 3.94 -11.36 -12.87
C MET A 164 4.84 -11.17 -11.64
N GLY A 165 4.47 -10.27 -10.74
CA GLY A 165 5.31 -9.83 -9.62
C GLY A 165 6.55 -9.04 -10.04
N ILE A 166 6.60 -8.59 -11.30
CA ILE A 166 7.67 -7.81 -11.91
C ILE A 166 7.00 -6.68 -12.69
N ASN A 167 7.56 -5.47 -12.58
CA ASN A 167 7.18 -4.35 -13.42
C ASN A 167 8.20 -4.20 -14.56
N PHE A 168 7.70 -4.05 -15.78
CA PHE A 168 8.50 -3.79 -16.98
C PHE A 168 8.25 -2.37 -17.46
N VAL A 169 9.32 -1.64 -17.74
CA VAL A 169 9.28 -0.27 -18.25
C VAL A 169 10.06 -0.22 -19.55
N GLU A 170 9.39 0.14 -20.63
CA GLU A 170 10.00 0.32 -21.94
C GLU A 170 9.83 1.77 -22.42
N ARG A 171 10.96 2.42 -22.71
CA ARG A 171 11.00 3.80 -23.24
C ARG A 171 12.11 3.90 -24.28
N GLU A 172 11.77 4.42 -25.46
CA GLU A 172 12.72 4.73 -26.54
C GLU A 172 13.62 3.52 -26.94
N GLY A 173 13.06 2.31 -26.90
CA GLY A 173 13.79 1.07 -27.23
C GLY A 173 14.71 0.55 -26.12
N VAL A 174 14.65 1.12 -24.92
CA VAL A 174 15.33 0.62 -23.73
C VAL A 174 14.29 0.01 -22.79
N SER A 175 14.50 -1.26 -22.44
CA SER A 175 13.72 -1.94 -21.41
C SER A 175 14.46 -1.95 -20.07
N PHE A 176 13.70 -1.78 -18.99
CA PHE A 176 14.13 -1.92 -17.61
C PHE A 176 13.07 -2.71 -16.85
N SER A 177 13.48 -3.52 -15.88
CA SER A 177 12.54 -4.24 -15.03
C SER A 177 12.99 -4.30 -13.58
N HIS A 178 12.01 -4.38 -12.68
CA HIS A 178 12.26 -4.50 -11.25
C HIS A 178 11.16 -5.33 -10.58
N PRO A 179 11.45 -5.96 -9.42
CA PRO A 179 10.45 -6.70 -8.67
C PRO A 179 9.32 -5.76 -8.21
N SER A 180 8.09 -6.27 -8.25
CA SER A 180 6.88 -5.55 -7.90
C SER A 180 5.82 -6.51 -7.35
N ARG A 181 6.16 -7.26 -6.30
CA ARG A 181 5.25 -8.19 -5.61
C ARG A 181 4.49 -7.47 -4.53
N PHE A 182 3.19 -7.28 -4.68
CA PHE A 182 2.38 -6.54 -3.71
C PHE A 182 1.02 -7.19 -3.52
N VAL A 183 0.41 -6.90 -2.39
CA VAL A 183 -1.01 -7.18 -2.13
C VAL A 183 -1.82 -6.01 -2.68
N MET A 184 -2.73 -6.26 -3.61
CA MET A 184 -3.54 -5.21 -4.24
C MET A 184 -4.89 -5.06 -3.53
N ILE A 185 -5.20 -3.85 -3.08
CA ILE A 185 -6.51 -3.48 -2.53
C ILE A 185 -7.07 -2.34 -3.37
N GLY A 186 -8.08 -2.63 -4.18
CA GLY A 186 -8.87 -1.63 -4.90
C GLY A 186 -10.13 -1.27 -4.12
N THR A 187 -10.55 -0.01 -4.19
CA THR A 187 -11.87 0.40 -3.67
C THR A 187 -12.73 0.97 -4.77
N MET A 188 -14.05 0.91 -4.57
CA MET A 188 -15.00 1.51 -5.48
C MET A 188 -16.19 2.07 -4.70
N ASN A 189 -16.62 3.29 -5.04
CA ASN A 189 -17.90 3.82 -4.58
C ASN A 189 -18.97 3.59 -5.67
N PRO A 190 -19.98 2.73 -5.44
CA PRO A 190 -21.01 2.46 -6.44
C PRO A 190 -21.81 3.70 -6.86
N GLU A 191 -21.98 4.71 -6.00
CA GLU A 191 -22.72 5.94 -6.34
C GLU A 191 -22.00 6.83 -7.37
N LYS A 192 -20.66 6.75 -7.40
CA LYS A 192 -19.83 7.56 -8.28
C LYS A 192 -19.61 6.93 -9.66
N ALA A 193 -20.15 5.74 -9.89
CA ALA A 193 -19.98 5.01 -11.12
C ALA A 193 -21.29 5.01 -11.92
N ASN A 194 -21.27 5.59 -13.13
CA ASN A 194 -22.19 5.10 -14.16
C ASN A 194 -21.79 3.66 -14.47
N LEU A 195 -22.79 2.79 -14.56
CA LEU A 195 -22.73 1.32 -14.43
C LEU A 195 -22.04 0.61 -15.62
N HIS A 196 -20.86 1.04 -16.05
CA HIS A 196 -20.18 0.55 -17.26
C HIS A 196 -18.71 0.16 -17.08
N ILE A 197 -18.23 0.07 -15.84
CA ILE A 197 -17.02 -0.71 -15.62
C ILE A 197 -17.45 -2.14 -15.33
N GLU A 198 -17.75 -2.86 -16.42
CA GLU A 198 -17.27 -4.24 -16.48
C GLU A 198 -15.77 -4.10 -16.31
N VAL A 199 -15.27 -4.18 -15.06
CA VAL A 199 -13.85 -4.48 -14.89
C VAL A 199 -13.80 -5.86 -15.53
N GLY A 200 -13.38 -5.91 -16.78
CA GLY A 200 -12.93 -7.11 -17.43
C GLY A 200 -11.72 -7.53 -16.63
N ILE A 201 -11.99 -8.10 -15.46
CA ILE A 201 -11.01 -8.77 -14.63
C ILE A 201 -10.69 -9.98 -15.48
N ASP A 202 -9.69 -9.81 -16.33
CA ASP A 202 -9.22 -10.88 -17.18
C ASP A 202 -8.92 -12.08 -16.26
N SER A 203 -9.24 -13.25 -16.77
CA SER A 203 -9.55 -14.49 -16.03
C SER A 203 -8.43 -15.03 -15.13
N ASP A 204 -7.31 -14.31 -15.05
CA ASP A 204 -6.05 -14.72 -14.44
C ASP A 204 -5.83 -14.11 -13.04
N ILE A 205 -6.58 -13.07 -12.65
CA ILE A 205 -6.50 -12.46 -11.30
C ILE A 205 -7.89 -12.44 -10.66
N ALA A 206 -8.15 -13.35 -9.71
CA ALA A 206 -9.46 -13.44 -9.06
C ALA A 206 -9.67 -12.31 -8.04
N PHE A 207 -10.25 -11.17 -8.45
CA PHE A 207 -10.62 -10.16 -7.47
C PHE A 207 -11.74 -10.67 -6.56
N TRP A 208 -11.49 -10.64 -5.26
CA TRP A 208 -12.56 -10.83 -4.30
C TRP A 208 -13.39 -9.54 -4.24
N ASP A 209 -14.59 -9.58 -4.83
CA ASP A 209 -15.56 -8.49 -4.76
C ASP A 209 -16.29 -8.53 -3.41
N CYS A 210 -15.91 -7.62 -2.52
CA CYS A 210 -16.55 -7.47 -1.22
C CYS A 210 -17.50 -6.26 -1.26
N ARG A 211 -18.79 -6.49 -1.06
CA ARG A 211 -19.76 -5.43 -0.79
C ARG A 211 -19.80 -5.17 0.70
N ILE A 212 -19.55 -3.93 1.09
CA ILE A 212 -19.77 -3.49 2.46
C ILE A 212 -21.28 -3.37 2.67
N GLU A 213 -21.81 -4.18 3.57
CA GLU A 213 -23.18 -4.04 4.05
C GLU A 213 -23.28 -2.75 4.86
N ASP A 214 -24.33 -1.96 4.65
CA ASP A 214 -24.64 -0.80 5.48
C ASP A 214 -25.01 -1.26 6.89
N ASP A 215 -24.00 -1.52 7.71
CA ASP A 215 -24.17 -1.77 9.12
C ASP A 215 -24.73 -0.50 9.76
N THR A 216 -25.97 -0.59 10.22
CA THR A 216 -26.76 0.48 10.85
C THR A 216 -26.14 0.96 12.19
N ASN A 217 -24.99 0.41 12.60
CA ASN A 217 -24.27 0.66 13.85
C ASN A 217 -23.14 1.69 13.75
N ARG A 218 -23.29 2.72 12.91
CA ARG A 218 -22.33 3.84 12.79
C ARG A 218 -22.02 4.53 14.13
N PHE A 219 -22.92 4.43 15.12
CA PHE A 219 -22.71 4.97 16.47
C PHE A 219 -21.71 4.17 17.31
N ASP A 220 -21.63 2.86 17.15
CA ASP A 220 -20.69 2.01 17.87
C ASP A 220 -19.25 2.27 17.37
N SER A 221 -19.05 2.39 16.05
CA SER A 221 -17.74 2.70 15.46
C SER A 221 -17.16 4.04 15.93
N ILE A 222 -18.01 5.07 16.12
CA ILE A 222 -17.56 6.38 16.63
C ILE A 222 -17.22 6.27 18.13
N GLY A 223 -18.03 5.54 18.90
CA GLY A 223 -17.77 5.27 20.32
C GLY A 223 -16.43 4.57 20.52
N ASP A 224 -16.16 3.52 19.75
CA ASP A 224 -14.92 2.74 19.81
C ASP A 224 -13.71 3.52 19.32
N LEU A 225 -13.86 4.33 18.26
CA LEU A 225 -12.80 5.23 17.81
C LEU A 225 -12.48 6.31 18.85
N VAL A 226 -13.50 6.94 19.46
CA VAL A 226 -13.31 7.92 20.54
C VAL A 226 -12.67 7.26 21.76
N HIS A 227 -13.08 6.04 22.10
CA HIS A 227 -12.49 5.26 23.19
C HIS A 227 -11.02 4.91 22.91
N PHE A 228 -10.71 4.43 21.69
CA PHE A 228 -9.35 4.16 21.24
C PHE A 228 -8.46 5.40 21.32
N LEU A 229 -8.94 6.53 20.78
CA LEU A 229 -8.20 7.81 20.82
C LEU A 229 -7.97 8.32 22.24
N ARG A 230 -8.93 8.11 23.15
CA ARG A 230 -8.79 8.50 24.57
C ARG A 230 -7.77 7.63 25.32
N ASN A 231 -7.67 6.36 24.95
CA ASN A 231 -6.84 5.37 25.63
C ASN A 231 -5.48 5.13 24.94
N LEU A 232 -5.04 6.05 24.08
CA LEU A 232 -3.69 6.01 23.53
C LEU A 232 -2.65 6.17 24.66
N PRO A 233 -1.65 5.29 24.76
CA PRO A 233 -0.61 5.41 25.77
C PRO A 233 0.20 6.70 25.56
N GLY A 234 -0.08 7.73 26.37
CA GLY A 234 0.57 9.04 26.32
C GLY A 234 -0.34 10.26 26.51
N THR A 235 -1.66 10.10 26.63
CA THR A 235 -2.61 11.21 26.81
C THR A 235 -2.76 11.72 28.24
N GLU A 236 -2.18 11.05 29.25
CA GLU A 236 -2.33 11.44 30.67
C GLU A 236 -1.41 12.59 31.15
N GLN A 237 -0.52 13.14 30.31
CA GLN A 237 0.47 14.14 30.75
C GLN A 237 0.19 15.61 30.36
N GLN A 238 -0.98 15.95 29.81
CA GLN A 238 -1.29 17.35 29.45
C GLN A 238 -2.31 18.07 30.34
N ASP A 239 -2.98 17.37 31.27
CA ASP A 239 -3.98 18.03 32.13
C ASP A 239 -3.42 18.58 33.46
N GLU A 240 -2.23 18.17 33.91
CA GLU A 240 -1.66 18.71 35.17
C GLU A 240 -1.03 20.10 35.04
N ASN A 241 -0.79 20.62 33.83
CA ASN A 241 -0.17 21.95 33.63
C ASN A 241 -1.17 23.10 33.44
N ARG A 242 -2.50 22.84 33.51
CA ARG A 242 -3.52 23.90 33.42
C ARG A 242 -3.89 24.53 34.76
N ASP A 243 -3.63 23.87 35.88
CA ASP A 243 -4.00 24.38 37.22
C ASP A 243 -2.95 25.33 37.83
N HIS A 244 -1.79 25.53 37.21
CA HIS A 244 -0.78 26.49 37.68
C HIS A 244 -0.82 27.85 36.96
N ALA A 245 -1.68 28.04 35.96
CA ALA A 245 -1.80 29.31 35.24
C ALA A 245 -2.82 30.30 35.85
N HIS A 246 -3.61 29.88 36.86
CA HIS A 246 -4.67 30.72 37.43
C HIS A 246 -4.28 31.55 38.68
N HIS A 247 -3.03 31.51 39.14
CA HIS A 247 -2.63 32.20 40.38
C HIS A 247 -1.67 33.40 40.22
N ARG A 248 -1.54 34.01 39.04
CA ARG A 248 -0.74 35.24 38.81
C ARG A 248 -1.48 36.35 38.06
N ILE A 249 -2.75 36.60 38.41
CA ILE A 249 -3.41 37.88 38.10
C ILE A 249 -4.12 38.34 39.37
N ARG A 250 -3.35 38.83 40.34
CA ARG A 250 -3.76 39.71 41.43
C ARG A 250 -2.51 40.17 42.16
N GLU A 251 -1.92 41.24 41.64
CA GLU A 251 -1.20 42.29 42.36
C GLU A 251 -1.06 43.50 41.42
#